data_AF-A0A2D7H0L5-F1
#
_entry.id   AF-A0A2D7H0L5-F1
#
_cell.length_a   1.000
_cell.length_b   1.000
_cell.length_c   1.000
_cell.angle_alpha   90.00
_cell.angle_beta   90.00
_cell.angle_gamma   90.00
#
_symmetry.space_group_name_H-M   'P 1'
#
loop_
_entity.id
_entity.type
_entity.pdbx_description
1 polymer ?
#
loop_
_entity_poly.entity_id
_entity_poly.type
_entity_poly.pdbx_seq_one_letter_code
_entity_poly.pdbx_strand_id
1 'polypeptide(L)'
;MAMGTLLIPTIASADLQGISHESFDSGLGIGTTYRIYADVDAGDQVDAIFGDAVNPLSIQTSTSFYQNQFGDYGAPTESLFGFFPSLEYDSFVTIGKLNDTGDAMLDIGIDWSTFEDNGGDIWSENGTWFATPDDAQVYEEDGRVLLAQFTTDGTISGELNILGKNEDLTSWQYSAVALPAPGAIVLLGLAGYLRVRRRH
;
A
#
# COMPACT_ATOMS: atom_id res chain seq x y z
N MET A 1 26.88 7.25 -46.12
CA MET A 1 26.55 8.46 -45.37
C MET A 1 25.10 8.79 -45.72
N ALA A 2 24.11 8.85 -44.82
CA ALA A 2 24.09 8.97 -43.38
C ALA A 2 23.02 8.03 -42.78
N MET A 3 23.29 7.40 -41.65
CA MET A 3 22.26 6.78 -40.82
C MET A 3 21.77 7.84 -39.84
N GLY A 4 20.52 8.30 -40.02
CA GLY A 4 19.87 9.19 -39.07
C GLY A 4 19.42 8.39 -37.85
N THR A 5 20.08 8.63 -36.71
CA THR A 5 19.61 8.13 -35.42
C THR A 5 18.37 8.92 -35.02
N LEU A 6 17.21 8.27 -35.05
CA LEU A 6 15.98 8.77 -34.46
C LEU A 6 16.08 8.60 -32.94
N LEU A 7 16.40 9.68 -32.23
CA LEU A 7 16.21 9.77 -30.79
C LEU A 7 14.73 10.01 -30.54
N ILE A 8 14.03 8.98 -30.09
CA ILE A 8 12.69 9.11 -29.50
C ILE A 8 12.92 9.41 -28.01
N PRO A 9 12.63 10.63 -27.52
CA PRO A 9 12.63 10.88 -26.09
C PRO A 9 11.43 10.12 -25.50
N THR A 10 11.69 9.07 -24.74
CA THR A 10 10.68 8.45 -23.88
C THR A 10 10.44 9.40 -22.71
N ILE A 11 9.41 10.24 -22.79
CA ILE A 11 8.89 10.90 -21.60
C ILE A 11 7.90 9.91 -20.98
N ALA A 12 8.40 9.09 -20.06
CA ALA A 12 7.56 8.44 -19.07
C ALA A 12 7.95 9.05 -17.73
N SER A 13 7.20 10.05 -17.27
CA SER A 13 7.01 10.18 -15.81
C SER A 13 6.22 8.93 -15.44
N ALA A 14 6.81 8.08 -14.62
CA ALA A 14 6.05 7.03 -13.97
C ALA A 14 5.51 7.65 -12.68
N ASP A 15 4.22 7.98 -12.70
CA ASP A 15 3.51 8.66 -11.61
C ASP A 15 3.58 7.81 -10.29
N LEU A 16 3.47 6.49 -10.42
CA LEU A 16 3.91 5.53 -9.40
C LEU A 16 5.32 5.04 -9.73
N GLN A 17 6.28 5.29 -8.85
CA GLN A 17 7.69 4.92 -9.01
C GLN A 17 7.97 3.47 -8.58
N GLY A 18 7.26 2.98 -7.56
CA GLY A 18 7.52 1.66 -6.98
C GLY A 18 6.68 1.35 -5.75
N ILE A 19 6.88 0.15 -5.22
CA ILE A 19 6.51 -0.20 -3.85
C ILE A 19 7.80 -0.43 -3.07
N SER A 20 7.95 0.31 -1.98
CA SER A 20 9.03 0.12 -1.01
C SER A 20 8.48 -0.44 0.30
N HIS A 21 9.37 -0.98 1.13
CA HIS A 21 9.01 -1.37 2.48
C HIS A 21 10.12 -1.04 3.48
N GLU A 22 9.73 -0.71 4.70
CA GLU A 22 10.59 -0.72 5.87
C GLU A 22 10.30 -1.98 6.67
N SER A 23 11.33 -2.61 7.24
CA SER A 23 11.16 -3.73 8.16
C SER A 23 11.96 -3.53 9.44
N PHE A 24 11.35 -3.87 10.57
CA PHE A 24 11.99 -3.78 11.87
C PHE A 24 11.44 -4.86 12.81
N ASP A 25 12.28 -5.31 13.74
CA ASP A 25 11.86 -6.22 14.80
C ASP A 25 11.03 -5.44 15.83
N SER A 26 9.87 -5.98 16.19
CA SER A 26 9.03 -5.46 17.27
C SER A 26 9.74 -5.48 18.63
N GLY A 27 10.73 -6.36 18.81
CA GLY A 27 11.42 -6.57 20.09
C GLY A 27 10.55 -7.26 21.15
N LEU A 28 9.33 -7.66 20.78
CA LEU A 28 8.35 -8.33 21.64
C LEU A 28 8.22 -9.83 21.32
N GLY A 29 8.96 -10.34 20.34
CA GLY A 29 8.92 -11.73 19.91
C GLY A 29 7.62 -12.12 19.17
N ILE A 30 6.90 -11.13 18.63
CA ILE A 30 5.65 -11.31 17.86
C ILE A 30 5.86 -11.33 16.34
N GLY A 31 7.11 -11.20 15.88
CA GLY A 31 7.48 -11.20 14.47
C GLY A 31 8.14 -9.91 14.02
N THR A 32 8.37 -9.84 12.70
CA THR A 32 8.89 -8.66 12.01
C THR A 32 7.74 -7.80 11.54
N THR A 33 7.81 -6.50 11.79
CA THR A 33 6.86 -5.52 11.29
C THR A 33 7.35 -4.96 9.97
N TYR A 34 6.47 -4.95 8.97
CA TYR A 34 6.68 -4.42 7.63
C TYR A 34 5.75 -3.24 7.41
N ARG A 35 6.29 -2.09 7.05
CA ARG A 35 5.51 -0.93 6.57
C ARG A 35 5.64 -0.85 5.07
N ILE A 36 4.52 -0.94 4.36
CA ILE A 36 4.47 -0.99 2.90
C ILE A 36 4.10 0.39 2.38
N TYR A 37 4.88 0.91 1.45
CA TYR A 37 4.69 2.25 0.89
C TYR A 37 4.53 2.20 -0.62
N ALA A 38 3.68 3.09 -1.16
CA ALA A 38 3.74 3.48 -2.56
C ALA A 38 4.70 4.67 -2.70
N ASP A 39 5.70 4.54 -3.56
CA ASP A 39 6.63 5.62 -3.89
C ASP A 39 6.09 6.40 -5.09
N VAL A 40 5.91 7.71 -4.94
CA VAL A 40 5.28 8.61 -5.94
C VAL A 40 6.08 9.91 -6.08
N ASP A 41 5.81 10.70 -7.13
CA ASP A 41 6.44 12.01 -7.27
C ASP A 41 5.95 12.99 -6.19
N ALA A 42 6.76 14.00 -5.87
CA ALA A 42 6.41 14.97 -4.85
C ALA A 42 5.12 15.73 -5.21
N GLY A 43 4.18 15.83 -4.26
CA GLY A 43 2.86 16.43 -4.48
C GLY A 43 1.80 15.50 -5.09
N ASP A 44 2.16 14.26 -5.46
CA ASP A 44 1.21 13.26 -5.92
C ASP A 44 0.42 12.65 -4.75
N GLN A 45 -0.70 12.00 -5.10
CA GLN A 45 -1.65 11.39 -4.18
C GLN A 45 -1.79 9.90 -4.44
N VAL A 46 -1.99 9.13 -3.37
CA VAL A 46 -2.50 7.76 -3.42
C VAL A 46 -3.89 7.75 -2.79
N ASP A 47 -4.91 7.48 -3.59
CA ASP A 47 -6.31 7.65 -3.18
C ASP A 47 -6.91 6.33 -2.69
N ALA A 48 -6.59 5.22 -3.35
CA ALA A 48 -7.26 3.94 -3.11
C ALA A 48 -6.41 2.73 -3.45
N ILE A 49 -6.65 1.66 -2.68
CA ILE A 49 -6.24 0.31 -2.99
C ILE A 49 -7.49 -0.52 -3.24
N PHE A 50 -7.52 -1.29 -4.31
CA PHE A 50 -8.73 -1.98 -4.74
C PHE A 50 -8.46 -3.35 -5.34
N GLY A 51 -9.50 -4.18 -5.37
CA GLY A 51 -9.57 -5.44 -6.09
C GLY A 51 -10.68 -5.42 -7.12
N ASP A 52 -10.45 -6.04 -8.28
CA ASP A 52 -11.47 -6.28 -9.28
C ASP A 52 -11.42 -7.75 -9.77
N ALA A 53 -12.46 -8.19 -10.49
CA ALA A 53 -12.56 -9.58 -10.96
C ALA A 53 -11.44 -10.02 -11.93
N VAL A 54 -10.69 -9.08 -12.51
CA VAL A 54 -9.54 -9.34 -13.39
C VAL A 54 -8.24 -9.34 -12.59
N ASN A 55 -8.09 -8.37 -11.68
CA ASN A 55 -6.94 -8.23 -10.79
C ASN A 55 -7.45 -8.20 -9.34
N PRO A 56 -7.62 -9.36 -8.69
CA PRO A 56 -8.01 -9.38 -7.29
C PRO A 56 -6.96 -8.69 -6.42
N LEU A 57 -7.42 -7.96 -5.41
CA LEU A 57 -6.57 -7.53 -4.30
C LEU A 57 -6.17 -8.79 -3.52
N SER A 58 -4.87 -8.97 -3.29
CA SER A 58 -4.36 -10.11 -2.52
C SER A 58 -3.16 -9.69 -1.68
N ILE A 59 -3.25 -9.90 -0.36
CA ILE A 59 -2.12 -9.75 0.57
C ILE A 59 -2.15 -10.96 1.50
N GLN A 60 -1.04 -11.67 1.55
CA GLN A 60 -0.95 -12.96 2.22
C GLN A 60 0.33 -13.06 3.03
N THR A 61 0.32 -13.92 4.04
CA THR A 61 1.51 -14.33 4.77
C THR A 61 1.64 -15.85 4.76
N SER A 62 2.87 -16.35 4.83
CA SER A 62 3.12 -17.80 4.94
C SER A 62 2.69 -18.40 6.29
N THR A 63 2.38 -17.56 7.28
CA THR A 63 1.90 -17.96 8.62
C THR A 63 0.61 -17.22 8.97
N SER A 64 0.68 -16.19 9.82
CA SER A 64 -0.43 -15.32 10.21
C SER A 64 0.08 -13.92 10.48
N PHE A 65 -0.77 -12.93 10.25
CA PHE A 65 -0.57 -11.57 10.71
C PHE A 65 -0.83 -11.49 12.22
N TYR A 66 -0.04 -10.70 12.90
CA TYR A 66 -0.28 -10.37 14.29
C TYR A 66 -1.45 -9.38 14.36
N GLN A 67 -2.47 -9.75 15.13
CA GLN A 67 -3.63 -8.93 15.44
C GLN A 67 -3.70 -8.66 16.94
N ASN A 68 -3.84 -7.40 17.31
CA ASN A 68 -3.99 -6.96 18.68
C ASN A 68 -5.47 -6.92 19.07
N GLN A 69 -5.80 -7.36 20.28
CA GLN A 69 -7.19 -7.34 20.76
C GLN A 69 -7.82 -5.94 20.89
N PHE A 70 -7.00 -4.89 20.87
CA PHE A 70 -7.43 -3.49 20.86
C PHE A 70 -7.21 -2.80 19.49
N GLY A 71 -6.79 -3.60 18.51
CA GLY A 71 -6.63 -3.23 17.12
C GLY A 71 -7.92 -3.30 16.34
N ASP A 72 -7.79 -2.97 15.06
CA ASP A 72 -8.80 -3.15 14.02
C ASP A 72 -8.07 -3.20 12.67
N TYR A 73 -8.79 -3.46 11.58
CA TYR A 73 -8.18 -3.50 10.25
C TYR A 73 -7.62 -2.14 9.79
N GLY A 74 -8.00 -1.05 10.46
CA GLY A 74 -7.55 0.32 10.21
C GLY A 74 -6.44 0.79 11.15
N ALA A 75 -5.97 2.03 10.97
CA ALA A 75 -4.85 2.54 11.73
C ALA A 75 -5.12 2.55 13.26
N PRO A 76 -4.19 2.07 14.09
CA PRO A 76 -4.46 1.82 15.50
C PRO A 76 -4.57 3.11 16.33
N THR A 77 -5.30 3.04 17.45
CA THR A 77 -5.52 4.19 18.33
C THR A 77 -4.26 4.61 19.10
N GLU A 78 -3.69 5.78 18.78
CA GLU A 78 -2.42 6.26 19.36
C GLU A 78 -2.49 6.39 20.89
N SER A 79 -3.63 6.88 21.39
CA SER A 79 -3.82 7.10 22.83
C SER A 79 -3.75 5.84 23.69
N LEU A 80 -3.82 4.65 23.07
CA LEU A 80 -3.74 3.35 23.75
C LEU A 80 -2.32 2.80 23.85
N PHE A 81 -1.34 3.31 23.10
CA PHE A 81 0.02 2.75 23.03
C PHE A 81 0.74 2.76 24.39
N GLY A 82 0.50 3.78 25.23
CA GLY A 82 1.06 3.85 26.58
C GLY A 82 0.56 2.75 27.53
N PHE A 83 -0.60 2.16 27.23
CA PHE A 83 -1.20 1.07 28.01
C PHE A 83 -0.93 -0.31 27.38
N PHE A 84 -0.93 -0.36 26.04
CA PHE A 84 -0.76 -1.57 25.25
C PHE A 84 0.32 -1.35 24.17
N PRO A 85 1.62 -1.37 24.53
CA PRO A 85 2.69 -1.08 23.57
C PRO A 85 2.72 -2.02 22.36
N SER A 86 2.21 -3.25 22.50
CA SER A 86 2.13 -4.20 21.38
C SER A 86 1.14 -3.77 20.29
N LEU A 87 0.24 -2.81 20.57
CA LEU A 87 -0.71 -2.27 19.60
C LEU A 87 -0.01 -1.44 18.50
N GLU A 88 1.17 -0.88 18.79
CA GLU A 88 1.97 -0.17 17.77
C GLU A 88 2.42 -1.08 16.62
N TYR A 89 2.44 -2.39 16.86
CA TYR A 89 2.86 -3.43 15.92
C TYR A 89 1.69 -4.22 15.35
N ASP A 90 0.46 -3.75 15.57
CA ASP A 90 -0.71 -4.35 14.98
C ASP A 90 -0.66 -4.35 13.44
N SER A 91 -1.37 -5.29 12.83
CA SER A 91 -1.45 -5.40 11.38
C SER A 91 -2.70 -4.67 10.88
N PHE A 92 -2.53 -3.69 10.00
CA PHE A 92 -3.63 -2.86 9.52
C PHE A 92 -3.36 -2.31 8.11
N VAL A 93 -4.42 -1.88 7.43
CA VAL A 93 -4.35 -1.11 6.19
C VAL A 93 -4.63 0.36 6.43
N THR A 94 -4.11 1.23 5.56
CA THR A 94 -4.25 2.67 5.69
C THR A 94 -4.08 3.36 4.34
N ILE A 95 -4.31 4.67 4.32
CA ILE A 95 -3.77 5.59 3.34
C ILE A 95 -3.04 6.70 4.10
N GLY A 96 -1.72 6.60 4.19
CA GLY A 96 -0.85 7.64 4.71
C GLY A 96 -0.79 7.80 6.23
N LYS A 97 -1.44 6.95 7.04
CA LYS A 97 -1.48 7.11 8.51
C LYS A 97 -0.95 5.91 9.28
N LEU A 98 -0.08 6.19 10.25
CA LEU A 98 0.47 5.18 11.17
C LEU A 98 -0.43 4.90 12.38
N ASN A 99 -1.40 5.77 12.64
CA ASN A 99 -2.34 5.70 13.74
C ASN A 99 -3.62 6.46 13.37
N ASP A 100 -4.61 6.45 14.26
CA ASP A 100 -5.91 7.10 14.06
C ASP A 100 -5.87 8.65 14.00
N THR A 101 -4.73 9.28 14.29
CA THR A 101 -4.62 10.75 14.30
C THR A 101 -4.73 11.32 12.88
N GLY A 102 -5.90 11.87 12.57
CA GLY A 102 -6.20 12.46 11.26
C GLY A 102 -6.42 11.42 10.16
N ASP A 103 -6.67 10.17 10.55
CA ASP A 103 -7.14 9.12 9.65
C ASP A 103 -8.63 9.34 9.32
N ALA A 104 -8.93 9.23 8.03
CA ALA A 104 -10.30 9.28 7.51
C ALA A 104 -10.52 8.21 6.43
N MET A 105 -9.73 7.13 6.47
CA MET A 105 -9.88 6.01 5.56
C MET A 105 -11.29 5.42 5.65
N LEU A 106 -11.82 5.05 4.49
CA LEU A 106 -13.08 4.35 4.31
C LEU A 106 -12.83 3.06 3.54
N ASP A 107 -13.72 2.10 3.67
CA ASP A 107 -13.69 0.88 2.88
C ASP A 107 -15.09 0.48 2.38
N ILE A 108 -15.12 -0.32 1.32
CA ILE A 108 -16.34 -0.93 0.80
C ILE A 108 -16.00 -2.27 0.15
N GLY A 109 -16.78 -3.30 0.45
CA GLY A 109 -16.73 -4.59 -0.25
C GLY A 109 -15.59 -5.53 0.12
N ILE A 110 -14.75 -5.17 1.10
CA ILE A 110 -13.74 -6.08 1.66
C ILE A 110 -14.35 -6.78 2.88
N ASP A 111 -14.12 -8.09 2.99
CA ASP A 111 -14.46 -8.87 4.19
C ASP A 111 -13.21 -9.00 5.06
N TRP A 112 -13.20 -8.28 6.18
CA TRP A 112 -12.07 -8.23 7.11
C TRP A 112 -12.05 -9.39 8.10
N SER A 113 -13.10 -10.22 8.19
CA SER A 113 -13.23 -11.25 9.22
C SER A 113 -12.05 -12.23 9.25
N THR A 114 -11.54 -12.63 8.09
CA THR A 114 -10.39 -13.54 8.01
C THR A 114 -9.10 -12.88 8.53
N PHE A 115 -8.92 -11.60 8.21
CA PHE A 115 -7.76 -10.80 8.63
C PHE A 115 -7.80 -10.49 10.13
N GLU A 116 -8.94 -10.04 10.65
CA GLU A 116 -9.11 -9.61 12.04
C GLU A 116 -9.22 -10.78 13.03
N ASP A 117 -10.01 -11.81 12.72
CA ASP A 117 -10.30 -12.86 13.69
C ASP A 117 -9.11 -13.81 13.88
N ASN A 118 -8.27 -13.99 12.85
CA ASN A 118 -7.24 -15.03 12.83
C ASN A 118 -5.89 -14.58 12.23
N GLY A 119 -5.72 -13.29 11.88
CA GLY A 119 -4.53 -12.85 11.18
C GLY A 119 -4.37 -13.46 9.80
N GLY A 120 -5.48 -13.80 9.14
CA GLY A 120 -5.47 -14.45 7.83
C GLY A 120 -5.25 -13.48 6.67
N ASP A 121 -5.30 -13.99 5.46
CA ASP A 121 -5.06 -13.21 4.24
C ASP A 121 -6.15 -12.13 4.00
N ILE A 122 -5.76 -11.06 3.31
CA ILE A 122 -6.68 -10.06 2.73
C ILE A 122 -6.89 -10.42 1.27
N TRP A 123 -8.14 -10.66 0.87
CA TRP A 123 -8.50 -10.96 -0.50
C TRP A 123 -9.82 -10.30 -0.90
N SER A 124 -9.88 -9.69 -2.09
CA SER A 124 -11.13 -9.18 -2.63
C SER A 124 -11.10 -9.03 -4.16
N GLU A 125 -12.22 -9.34 -4.81
CA GLU A 125 -12.44 -9.15 -6.25
C GLU A 125 -13.37 -7.98 -6.59
N ASN A 126 -13.82 -7.24 -5.59
CA ASN A 126 -14.77 -6.13 -5.75
C ASN A 126 -14.69 -5.06 -4.63
N GLY A 127 -13.69 -5.13 -3.77
CA GLY A 127 -13.54 -4.28 -2.60
C GLY A 127 -12.43 -3.25 -2.75
N THR A 128 -12.48 -2.22 -1.92
CA THR A 128 -11.48 -1.16 -1.85
C THR A 128 -11.42 -0.57 -0.45
N TRP A 129 -10.23 -0.15 -0.02
CA TRP A 129 -10.09 0.90 0.97
C TRP A 129 -9.51 2.15 0.31
N PHE A 130 -9.93 3.31 0.77
CA PHE A 130 -9.63 4.58 0.14
C PHE A 130 -9.75 5.74 1.12
N ALA A 131 -9.13 6.86 0.77
CA ALA A 131 -9.35 8.15 1.38
C ALA A 131 -9.88 9.12 0.31
N THR A 132 -10.56 10.18 0.71
CA THR A 132 -11.04 11.14 -0.28
C THR A 132 -9.88 12.02 -0.76
N PRO A 133 -9.83 12.44 -2.04
CA PRO A 133 -8.75 13.30 -2.54
C PRO A 133 -8.64 14.67 -1.84
N ASP A 134 -9.66 15.06 -1.07
CA ASP A 134 -9.66 16.28 -0.26
C ASP A 134 -8.96 16.08 1.11
N ASP A 135 -8.72 14.84 1.53
CA ASP A 135 -8.06 14.51 2.80
C ASP A 135 -6.55 14.70 2.67
N ALA A 136 -5.92 15.33 3.66
CA ALA A 136 -4.46 15.53 3.64
C ALA A 136 -3.67 14.20 3.63
N GLN A 137 -4.27 13.10 4.07
CA GLN A 137 -3.64 11.78 4.18
C GLN A 137 -3.30 11.12 2.84
N VAL A 138 -3.96 11.51 1.73
CA VAL A 138 -3.68 10.91 0.41
C VAL A 138 -2.37 11.40 -0.18
N TYR A 139 -1.89 12.56 0.25
CA TYR A 139 -0.67 13.16 -0.26
C TYR A 139 0.56 12.43 0.28
N GLU A 140 1.60 12.37 -0.55
CA GLU A 140 2.90 11.87 -0.14
C GLU A 140 3.51 12.64 1.04
N GLU A 141 4.23 11.90 1.87
CA GLU A 141 5.19 12.45 2.83
C GLU A 141 6.57 11.87 2.52
N ASP A 142 7.52 12.73 2.10
CA ASP A 142 8.88 12.37 1.69
C ASP A 142 8.94 11.41 0.48
N GLY A 143 8.06 11.62 -0.50
CA GLY A 143 7.97 10.88 -1.77
C GLY A 143 7.23 9.55 -1.66
N ARG A 144 6.52 9.31 -0.56
CA ARG A 144 5.86 8.03 -0.31
C ARG A 144 4.55 8.15 0.49
N VAL A 145 3.64 7.21 0.28
CA VAL A 145 2.39 7.06 1.06
C VAL A 145 2.34 5.67 1.68
N LEU A 146 2.10 5.60 2.99
CA LEU A 146 1.91 4.32 3.69
C LEU A 146 0.61 3.66 3.24
N LEU A 147 0.67 2.38 2.86
CA LEU A 147 -0.50 1.60 2.41
C LEU A 147 -0.98 0.62 3.47
N ALA A 148 -0.06 0.09 4.25
CA ALA A 148 -0.33 -0.90 5.29
C ALA A 148 0.87 -1.08 6.22
N GLN A 149 0.59 -1.57 7.42
CA GLN A 149 1.57 -2.17 8.31
C GLN A 149 1.18 -3.62 8.58
N PHE A 150 2.13 -4.55 8.48
CA PHE A 150 1.88 -5.96 8.74
C PHE A 150 2.97 -6.52 9.64
N THR A 151 2.59 -7.20 10.71
CA THR A 151 3.53 -7.90 11.58
C THR A 151 3.33 -9.40 11.45
N THR A 152 4.40 -10.16 11.17
CA THR A 152 4.31 -11.61 11.01
C THR A 152 5.66 -12.28 11.30
N ASP A 153 5.63 -13.55 11.70
CA ASP A 153 6.82 -14.42 11.76
C ASP A 153 7.08 -15.20 10.46
N GLY A 154 6.20 -15.00 9.46
CA GLY A 154 6.31 -15.55 8.12
C GLY A 154 6.86 -14.55 7.09
N THR A 155 6.58 -14.82 5.81
CA THR A 155 6.90 -13.93 4.69
C THR A 155 5.63 -13.39 4.05
N ILE A 156 5.61 -12.09 3.77
CA ILE A 156 4.49 -11.41 3.10
C ILE A 156 4.63 -11.52 1.59
N SER A 157 3.52 -11.74 0.90
CA SER A 157 3.43 -11.72 -0.56
C SER A 157 2.05 -11.24 -1.00
N GLY A 158 1.95 -10.67 -2.20
CA GLY A 158 0.66 -10.20 -2.70
C GLY A 158 0.77 -9.33 -3.93
N GLU A 159 -0.38 -8.90 -4.42
CA GLU A 159 -0.54 -7.96 -5.52
C GLU A 159 -1.58 -6.91 -5.15
N LEU A 160 -1.22 -5.64 -5.36
CA LEU A 160 -2.09 -4.48 -5.12
C LEU A 160 -2.51 -3.86 -6.45
N ASN A 161 -3.73 -3.31 -6.49
CA ASN A 161 -4.10 -2.33 -7.49
C ASN A 161 -4.28 -0.98 -6.82
N ILE A 162 -3.73 0.06 -7.43
CA ILE A 162 -3.52 1.37 -6.81
C ILE A 162 -4.08 2.43 -7.73
N LEU A 163 -4.86 3.33 -7.17
CA LEU A 163 -5.38 4.53 -7.82
C LEU A 163 -4.81 5.75 -7.11
N GLY A 164 -4.45 6.77 -7.89
CA GLY A 164 -4.01 8.04 -7.35
C GLY A 164 -4.09 9.15 -8.37
N LYS A 165 -3.52 10.29 -8.00
CA LYS A 165 -3.49 11.52 -8.81
C LYS A 165 -2.11 12.13 -8.80
N ASN A 166 -1.77 12.76 -9.90
CA ASN A 166 -0.60 13.62 -9.98
C ASN A 166 -0.87 14.96 -9.29
N GLU A 167 0.18 15.74 -9.03
CA GLU A 167 0.06 17.14 -8.56
C GLU A 167 -0.88 17.98 -9.45
N ASP A 168 -0.92 17.70 -10.76
CA ASP A 168 -1.83 18.36 -11.72
C ASP A 168 -3.27 17.81 -11.72
N LEU A 169 -3.59 16.94 -10.77
CA LEU A 169 -4.87 16.24 -10.55
C LEU A 169 -5.26 15.24 -11.64
N THR A 170 -4.39 14.97 -12.62
CA THR A 170 -4.62 13.88 -13.57
C THR A 170 -4.52 12.54 -12.86
N SER A 171 -5.46 11.63 -13.13
CA SER A 171 -5.53 10.35 -12.42
C SER A 171 -4.69 9.27 -13.10
N TRP A 172 -4.02 8.47 -12.28
CA TRP A 172 -3.26 7.30 -12.69
C TRP A 172 -3.79 6.05 -11.98
N GLN A 173 -3.59 4.90 -12.60
CA GLN A 173 -3.98 3.61 -12.04
C GLN A 173 -2.96 2.55 -12.45
N TYR A 174 -2.53 1.76 -11.47
CA TYR A 174 -1.67 0.60 -11.64
C TYR A 174 -2.38 -0.64 -11.08
N SER A 175 -2.22 -1.78 -11.73
CA SER A 175 -2.84 -3.04 -11.34
C SER A 175 -1.82 -4.16 -11.31
N ALA A 176 -2.04 -5.18 -10.48
CA ALA A 176 -1.12 -6.30 -10.26
C ALA A 176 0.30 -5.84 -9.85
N VAL A 177 0.39 -4.84 -8.98
CA VAL A 177 1.66 -4.35 -8.43
C VAL A 177 2.08 -5.29 -7.31
N ALA A 178 3.10 -6.12 -7.58
CA ALA A 178 3.57 -7.11 -6.61
C ALA A 178 4.21 -6.45 -5.38
N LEU A 179 3.91 -7.00 -4.20
CA LEU A 179 4.61 -6.62 -2.98
C LEU A 179 6.07 -7.07 -3.06
N PRO A 180 7.03 -6.21 -2.68
CA PRO A 180 8.44 -6.59 -2.63
C PRO A 180 8.66 -7.72 -1.63
N ALA A 181 9.47 -8.70 -2.03
CA ALA A 181 9.99 -9.67 -1.06
C ALA A 181 10.81 -8.96 0.03
N PRO A 182 10.87 -9.49 1.25
CA PRO A 182 11.69 -8.92 2.32
C PRO A 182 13.13 -8.62 1.85
N GLY A 183 13.55 -7.35 1.94
CA GLY A 183 14.87 -6.89 1.50
C GLY A 183 15.02 -6.53 0.01
N ALA A 184 13.95 -6.53 -0.78
CA ALA A 184 13.93 -6.06 -2.17
C ALA A 184 13.11 -4.77 -2.35
N ILE A 185 13.43 -3.98 -3.37
CA ILE A 185 12.59 -2.87 -3.85
C ILE A 185 12.00 -3.30 -5.19
N VAL A 186 10.69 -3.17 -5.37
CA VAL A 186 10.07 -3.33 -6.70
C VAL A 186 10.11 -1.97 -7.37
N LEU A 187 11.16 -1.74 -8.15
CA LEU A 187 11.25 -0.57 -9.01
C LEU A 187 10.42 -0.84 -10.27
N LEU A 188 9.42 0.00 -10.56
CA LEU A 188 8.66 -0.05 -11.80
C LEU A 188 9.49 0.55 -12.95
N GLY A 189 10.65 -0.07 -13.21
CA GLY A 189 11.62 0.32 -14.22
C GLY A 189 11.51 -0.52 -15.49
N LEU A 190 10.84 0.02 -16.50
CA LEU A 190 11.04 -0.25 -17.94
C LEU A 190 10.91 -1.70 -18.49
N ALA A 191 10.11 -2.60 -17.90
CA ALA A 191 9.75 -3.83 -18.60
C ALA A 191 8.45 -4.46 -18.08
N GLY A 192 7.45 -4.57 -18.95
CA GLY A 192 6.34 -5.51 -18.78
C GLY A 192 4.98 -4.88 -18.48
N TYR A 193 4.27 -4.49 -19.54
CA TYR A 193 2.80 -4.51 -19.60
C TYR A 193 2.01 -3.85 -18.45
N LEU A 194 2.41 -2.65 -18.01
CA LEU A 194 1.55 -1.81 -17.19
C LEU A 194 0.50 -1.11 -18.06
N ARG A 195 -0.78 -1.40 -17.83
CA ARG A 195 -1.90 -0.76 -18.54
C ARG A 195 -2.24 0.57 -17.86
N VAL A 196 -1.45 1.60 -18.15
CA VAL A 196 -1.79 2.98 -17.78
C VAL A 196 -3.06 3.41 -18.53
N ARG A 197 -4.17 3.68 -17.82
CA ARG A 197 -5.36 4.34 -18.38
C ARG A 197 -5.43 5.76 -17.85
N ARG A 198 -4.89 6.72 -18.60
CA ARG A 198 -5.14 8.15 -18.37
C ARG A 198 -6.57 8.50 -18.77
N ARG A 199 -7.38 9.02 -17.85
CA ARG A 199 -8.67 9.65 -18.17
C ARG A 199 -8.49 11.17 -18.02
N HIS A 200 -8.74 11.89 -19.12
CA HIS A 200 -8.89 13.35 -19.16
C HIS A 200 -10.28 13.76 -18.66
#